data_AF-A0A7C7TF73-F1
#
_entry.id   AF-A0A7C7TF73-F1
#
_cell.length_a   1.000
_cell.length_b   1.000
_cell.length_c   1.000
_cell.angle_alpha   90.00
_cell.angle_beta   90.00
_cell.angle_gamma   90.00
#
_symmetry.space_group_name_H-M   'P 1'
#
loop_
_entity.id
_entity.type
_entity.pdbx_description
1 polymer ?
#
loop_
_entity_poly.entity_id
_entity_poly.type
_entity_poly.pdbx_seq_one_letter_code
_entity_poly.pdbx_strand_id
1 'polypeptide(L)' 'MSVKIEKVHGRQVWDSRGRPTVEADIVLEGGSLGRAIAPAGASRGSAEAVDLRDGGERFGGFGVS' A
#
# COMPACT_ATOMS: atom_id res chain seq x y z
N MET A 1 16.22 -20.12 -11.05
CA MET A 1 15.53 -19.51 -9.89
C MET A 1 14.09 -19.27 -10.30
N SER A 2 13.09 -19.76 -9.55
CA SER A 2 11.67 -19.57 -9.89
C SER A 2 11.26 -18.11 -9.64
N VAL A 3 10.43 -17.57 -10.53
CA VAL A 3 9.88 -16.20 -10.42
C VAL A 3 8.38 -16.18 -10.12
N LYS A 4 7.80 -17.35 -9.80
CA LYS A 4 6.40 -17.40 -9.36
C LYS A 4 6.27 -16.74 -7.98
N ILE A 5 5.18 -15.99 -7.81
CA ILE A 5 4.83 -15.39 -6.53
C ILE A 5 4.32 -16.48 -5.60
N GLU A 6 4.96 -16.61 -4.44
CA GLU A 6 4.57 -17.54 -3.38
C GLU A 6 3.67 -16.85 -2.35
N LYS A 7 4.03 -15.63 -1.95
CA LYS A 7 3.31 -14.88 -0.91
C LYS A 7 3.22 -13.40 -1.21
N VAL A 8 2.07 -12.83 -0.89
CA VAL A 8 1.80 -11.39 -0.87
C VAL A 8 1.36 -11.02 0.54
N HIS A 9 1.94 -9.98 1.11
CA HIS A 9 1.54 -9.47 2.42
C HIS A 9 1.52 -7.95 2.42
N GLY A 10 0.34 -7.37 2.66
CA GLY A 10 0.13 -5.93 2.80
C GLY A 10 0.10 -5.49 4.26
N ARG A 11 0.49 -4.24 4.53
CA ARG A 11 0.36 -3.59 5.84
C ARG A 11 0.18 -2.08 5.69
N GLN A 12 -0.47 -1.47 6.67
CA GLN A 12 -0.55 -0.02 6.80
C GLN A 12 0.77 0.53 7.38
N VAL A 13 1.32 1.56 6.73
CA VAL A 13 2.48 2.36 7.18
C VAL A 13 2.16 3.85 7.06
N TRP A 14 3.13 4.73 7.34
CA TRP A 14 2.95 6.18 7.31
C TRP A 14 3.76 6.83 6.18
N ASP A 15 3.14 7.77 5.47
CA ASP A 15 3.83 8.61 4.47
C ASP A 15 4.60 9.78 5.13
N SER A 16 5.33 10.56 4.31
CA SER A 16 6.12 11.69 4.78
C SER A 16 5.31 12.85 5.38
N ARG A 17 3.98 12.84 5.24
CA ARG A 17 3.05 13.82 5.82
C ARG A 17 2.34 13.27 7.06
N GLY A 18 2.70 12.06 7.52
CA GLY A 18 2.04 11.40 8.62
C GLY A 18 0.65 10.87 8.28
N ARG A 19 0.36 10.56 7.01
CA ARG A 19 -0.91 9.94 6.59
C ARG A 19 -0.72 8.44 6.35
N PRO A 20 -1.71 7.59 6.70
CA PRO A 20 -1.63 6.17 6.39
C PRO A 20 -1.50 5.89 4.88
N THR A 21 -0.66 4.91 4.53
CA THR A 21 -0.51 4.36 3.17
C THR A 21 -0.16 2.87 3.21
N VAL A 22 -0.20 2.18 2.07
CA VAL A 22 0.03 0.73 1.97
C VAL A 22 1.49 0.42 1.62
N GLU A 23 2.08 -0.51 2.35
CA GLU A 23 3.31 -1.23 1.99
C GLU A 23 2.96 -2.69 1.63
N ALA A 24 3.62 -3.23 0.61
CA ALA A 24 3.46 -4.64 0.23
C ALA A 24 4.82 -5.35 0.14
N ASP A 25 4.87 -6.55 0.72
CA ASP A 25 5.92 -7.54 0.57
C ASP A 25 5.48 -8.62 -0.44
N ILE A 26 6.35 -8.92 -1.41
CA ILE A 26 6.21 -10.02 -2.37
C ILE A 26 7.37 -10.99 -2.17
N VAL A 27 7.06 -12.26 -1.88
CA VAL A 27 8.04 -13.35 -1.80
C VAL A 27 7.84 -14.27 -3.00
N LEU A 28 8.93 -14.53 -3.72
CA LEU A 28 8.94 -15.50 -4.82
C LEU A 28 9.34 -16.88 -4.31
N GLU A 29 8.88 -17.95 -4.96
CA GLU A 29 9.32 -19.33 -4.66
C GLU A 29 10.85 -19.49 -4.71
N GLY A 30 11.54 -18.64 -5.48
CA GLY A 30 13.00 -18.57 -5.54
C GLY A 30 13.67 -17.94 -4.31
N GLY A 31 12.90 -17.50 -3.31
CA GLY A 31 13.37 -16.90 -2.05
C GLY A 31 13.59 -15.38 -2.07
N SER A 32 13.52 -14.72 -3.24
CA SER A 32 13.65 -13.27 -3.34
C SER A 32 12.48 -12.54 -2.68
N LEU A 33 12.79 -11.46 -1.96
CA LEU A 33 11.83 -10.55 -1.35
C LEU A 33 11.88 -9.18 -2.05
N GLY A 34 10.72 -8.70 -2.53
CA GLY A 34 10.52 -7.32 -2.96
C GLY A 34 9.59 -6.59 -1.98
N ARG A 35 9.92 -5.34 -1.65
CA ARG A 35 9.11 -4.47 -0.79
C ARG A 35 8.94 -3.10 -1.45
N ALA A 36 7.71 -2.59 -1.45
CA ALA A 36 7.43 -1.25 -1.93
C ALA A 36 6.30 -0.58 -1.13
N ILE A 37 6.36 0.74 -1.05
CA ILE A 37 5.35 1.59 -0.44
C ILE A 37 4.65 2.38 -1.55
N ALA A 38 3.32 2.35 -1.59
CA ALA A 38 2.56 3.19 -2.50
C ALA A 38 2.57 4.65 -1.99
N PRO A 39 2.90 5.64 -2.83
CA PRO A 39 2.78 7.04 -2.43
C PRO A 39 1.30 7.42 -2.31
N ALA A 40 0.92 8.10 -1.23
CA ALA A 40 -0.47 8.55 -1.06
C ALA A 40 -0.77 9.75 -1.97
N GLY A 41 -1.77 9.61 -2.85
CA GLY A 41 -2.17 10.64 -3.81
C GLY A 41 -2.61 11.94 -3.11
N ALA A 42 -2.11 13.08 -3.58
CA ALA A 42 -2.59 14.40 -3.16
C ALA A 42 -3.63 14.98 -4.14
N SER A 43 -3.45 14.71 -5.44
CA SER A 43 -4.41 15.03 -6.50
C SER A 43 -5.62 14.11 -6.42
N ARG A 44 -6.77 14.62 -6.87
CA ARG A 44 -8.04 13.88 -6.99
C ARG A 44 -8.70 14.28 -8.31
N GLY A 45 -7.99 14.04 -9.41
CA GLY A 45 -8.57 14.18 -10.74
C GLY A 45 -9.72 13.19 -10.92
N SER A 46 -10.78 13.58 -11.62
CA SER A 46 -11.96 12.71 -11.83
C SER A 46 -11.67 11.44 -12.65
N ALA A 47 -10.52 11.39 -13.32
CA ALA A 47 -10.06 10.26 -14.12
C ALA A 47 -8.81 9.57 -13.54
N GLU A 48 -8.37 9.95 -12.34
CA GLU A 48 -7.24 9.29 -11.66
C GLU A 48 -7.68 8.00 -10.98
N ALA A 49 -6.76 7.05 -10.83
CA ALA A 49 -6.99 5.88 -9.98
C ALA A 49 -7.21 6.34 -8.53
N VAL A 50 -8.23 5.78 -7.88
CA VAL A 50 -8.64 6.20 -6.53
C VAL A 50 -8.05 5.27 -5.48
N ASP A 51 -7.34 5.84 -4.51
CA ASP A 51 -6.93 5.13 -3.31
C ASP A 51 -8.17 4.72 -2.50
N LEU A 52 -8.31 3.42 -2.20
CA LEU A 52 -9.29 2.96 -1.23
C LEU A 52 -8.89 3.43 0.17
N ARG A 53 -9.83 4.02 0.91
CA ARG A 53 -9.64 4.51 2.27
C ARG A 53 -10.73 3.96 3.17
N ASP A 54 -10.37 3.67 4.43
CA ASP A 54 -11.28 3.07 5.41
C ASP A 54 -12.46 4.00 5.76
N GLY A 55 -12.24 5.32 5.69
CA GLY A 55 -13.20 6.30 6.20
C GLY A 55 -13.33 6.27 7.73
N GLY A 56 -14.42 6.84 8.24
CA GLY A 56 -14.65 6.95 9.69
C GLY A 56 -13.72 7.94 10.41
N GLU A 57 -13.63 7.82 11.74
CA GLU A 57 -12.89 8.78 12.57
C GLU A 57 -11.40 8.49 12.67
N ARG A 58 -10.99 7.22 12.59
CA ARG A 58 -9.58 6.83 12.75
C ARG A 58 -8.73 7.48 11.67
N PHE A 59 -7.64 8.12 12.09
CA PHE A 59 -6.71 8.84 11.21
C PHE A 59 -7.41 9.87 10.30
N GLY A 60 -8.54 10.44 10.73
CA GLY A 60 -9.31 11.39 9.92
C GLY A 60 -9.93 10.76 8.66
N GLY A 61 -10.17 9.45 8.69
CA GLY A 61 -10.74 8.69 7.58
C GLY A 61 -9.74 8.24 6.52
N PHE A 62 -8.44 8.51 6.72
CA PHE A 62 -7.38 8.18 5.75
C PHE A 62 -6.76 6.80 5.93
N GLY A 63 -7.29 5.98 6.85
CA GLY A 63 -6.84 4.60 7.08
C GLY A 63 -6.86 3.75 5.81
N VAL A 64 -6.02 2.71 5.78
CA VAL A 64 -5.88 1.75 4.68
C VAL A 64 -5.64 0.33 5.23
N SER A 65 -6.44 -0.05 6.23
CA SER A 65 -6.23 -1.26 7.04
C SER A 65 -7.13 -2.44 6.68
#